data_AF-A0A3N7FE65-F1
#
_entry.id   AF-A0A3N7FE65-F1
#
_cell.length_a   1.000
_cell.length_b   1.000
_cell.length_c   1.000
_cell.angle_alpha   90.00
_cell.angle_beta   90.00
_cell.angle_gamma   90.00
#
_symmetry.space_group_name_H-M   'P 1'
#
loop_
_entity.id
_entity.type
_entity.pdbx_description
1 polymer ?
#
loop_
_entity_poly.entity_id
_entity_poly.type
_entity_poly.pdbx_seq_one_letter_code
_entity_poly.pdbx_strand_id
1 'polypeptide(L)'
;MKLKLKAVYMYAAGFYTYSIFALIFWETRRSDFGVSMSHHVATVILIVLSYILRFGRVGSVVLAIHDASDVFLEVGKMSKYSGAEGVASFAFILFVLSWILLRLIYYPFWVLWSTSYEVLLILDKEKHPVDGPIYYYVFNTLLYCLLFLHVYWWVLIYQMLAKQIQARGHLSDDVRSDSEGEDEHED
;
A
#
# COMPACT_ATOMS: atom_id res chain seq x y z
N MET A 1 19.09 18.11 -4.98
CA MET A 1 18.68 16.69 -4.85
C MET A 1 19.73 15.84 -5.57
N LYS A 2 20.32 14.84 -4.90
CA LYS A 2 21.41 14.04 -5.49
C LYS A 2 20.88 13.18 -6.66
N LEU A 3 21.69 12.97 -7.70
CA LEU A 3 21.35 12.20 -8.92
C LEU A 3 20.75 10.81 -8.62
N LYS A 4 21.30 10.12 -7.62
CA LYS A 4 20.80 8.81 -7.17
C LYS A 4 19.34 8.85 -6.71
N LEU A 5 18.92 9.93 -6.04
CA LEU A 5 17.55 10.10 -5.57
C LEU A 5 16.59 10.44 -6.72
N LYS A 6 17.06 11.19 -7.73
CA LYS A 6 16.27 11.43 -8.95
C LYS A 6 15.99 10.14 -9.71
N ALA A 7 16.98 9.26 -9.84
CA ALA A 7 16.82 7.97 -10.51
C ALA A 7 15.80 7.08 -9.81
N VAL A 8 15.85 6.98 -8.47
CA VAL A 8 14.86 6.22 -7.69
C VAL A 8 13.45 6.78 -7.87
N TYR A 9 13.29 8.11 -7.86
CA TYR A 9 11.99 8.73 -8.08
C TYR A 9 11.44 8.51 -9.48
N MET A 10 12.28 8.62 -10.52
CA MET A 10 11.87 8.34 -11.89
C MET A 10 11.51 6.87 -12.10
N TYR A 11 12.27 5.96 -11.50
CA TYR A 11 11.98 4.53 -11.53
C TYR A 11 10.66 4.21 -10.82
N ALA A 12 10.46 4.75 -9.61
CA ALA A 12 9.22 4.58 -8.86
C ALA A 12 8.02 5.16 -9.62
N ALA A 13 8.13 6.38 -10.16
CA ALA A 13 7.07 6.99 -10.97
C ALA A 13 6.74 6.14 -12.20
N GLY A 14 7.75 5.61 -12.90
CA GLY A 14 7.57 4.70 -14.02
C GLY A 14 6.90 3.38 -13.62
N PHE A 15 7.35 2.78 -12.52
CA PHE A 15 6.78 1.55 -11.99
C PHE A 15 5.31 1.73 -11.61
N TYR A 16 4.96 2.75 -10.84
CA TYR A 16 3.57 2.99 -10.44
C TYR A 16 2.67 3.37 -11.63
N THR A 17 3.18 4.13 -12.61
CA THR A 17 2.42 4.41 -13.85
C THR A 17 2.17 3.13 -14.63
N TYR A 18 3.20 2.27 -14.74
CA TYR A 18 3.05 0.94 -15.35
C TYR A 18 2.04 0.08 -14.58
N SER A 19 2.07 0.08 -13.23
CA SER A 19 1.09 -0.63 -12.41
C SER A 19 -0.34 -0.16 -12.66
N ILE A 20 -0.56 1.15 -12.86
CA ILE A 20 -1.88 1.70 -13.22
C ILE A 20 -2.33 1.16 -14.59
N PHE A 21 -1.44 1.14 -15.59
CA PHE A 21 -1.75 0.55 -16.89
C PHE A 21 -2.02 -0.95 -16.81
N ALA A 22 -1.22 -1.70 -16.06
CA ALA A 22 -1.42 -3.13 -15.84
C ALA A 22 -2.76 -3.42 -15.14
N LEU A 23 -3.12 -2.62 -14.12
CA LEU A 23 -4.41 -2.71 -13.46
C LEU A 23 -5.57 -2.43 -14.41
N ILE A 24 -5.51 -1.38 -15.22
CA ILE A 24 -6.61 -1.00 -16.12
C ILE A 24 -6.83 -2.03 -17.22
N PHE A 25 -5.75 -2.61 -17.78
CA PHE A 25 -5.83 -3.42 -18.99
C PHE A 25 -5.71 -4.93 -18.77
N TRP A 26 -5.10 -5.38 -17.67
CA TRP A 26 -4.73 -6.78 -17.47
C TRP A 26 -5.37 -7.42 -16.23
N GLU A 27 -5.74 -6.64 -15.22
CA GLU A 27 -6.37 -7.15 -14.01
C GLU A 27 -7.89 -7.32 -14.22
N THR A 28 -8.42 -8.51 -13.95
CA THR A 28 -9.86 -8.78 -13.94
C THR A 28 -10.56 -7.87 -12.93
N ARG A 29 -11.73 -7.34 -13.29
CA ARG A 29 -12.47 -6.33 -12.50
C ARG A 29 -13.07 -6.92 -11.22
N ARG A 30 -12.22 -7.15 -10.22
CA ARG A 30 -12.60 -7.63 -8.88
C ARG A 30 -13.22 -6.52 -8.04
N SER A 31 -14.00 -6.87 -7.02
CA SER A 31 -14.64 -5.92 -6.08
C SER A 31 -13.66 -4.95 -5.41
N ASP A 32 -12.40 -5.35 -5.21
CA ASP A 32 -11.32 -4.53 -4.63
C ASP A 32 -10.60 -3.61 -5.64
N PHE A 33 -10.98 -3.65 -6.92
CA PHE A 33 -10.31 -2.90 -7.99
C PHE A 33 -10.32 -1.40 -7.73
N GLY A 34 -11.46 -0.84 -7.31
CA GLY A 34 -11.58 0.60 -7.03
C GLY A 34 -10.69 1.06 -5.88
N VAL A 35 -10.59 0.24 -4.83
CA VAL A 35 -9.75 0.50 -3.64
C VAL A 35 -8.27 0.45 -4.04
N SER A 36 -7.85 -0.59 -4.75
CA SER A 36 -6.48 -0.72 -5.26
C SER A 36 -6.10 0.44 -6.19
N MET A 37 -6.98 0.79 -7.14
CA MET A 37 -6.76 1.92 -8.04
C MET A 37 -6.59 3.24 -7.29
N SER A 38 -7.45 3.51 -6.29
CA SER A 38 -7.36 4.71 -5.47
C SER A 38 -6.03 4.79 -4.70
N HIS A 39 -5.52 3.65 -4.22
CA HIS A 39 -4.22 3.56 -3.59
C HIS A 39 -3.10 3.90 -4.57
N HIS A 40 -3.08 3.30 -5.76
CA HIS A 40 -2.03 3.55 -6.75
C HIS A 40 -2.03 5.00 -7.24
N VAL A 41 -3.20 5.59 -7.42
CA VAL A 41 -3.31 7.02 -7.75
C VAL A 41 -2.79 7.88 -6.60
N ALA A 42 -3.17 7.57 -5.36
CA ALA A 42 -2.70 8.31 -4.18
C ALA A 42 -1.18 8.21 -4.00
N THR A 43 -0.57 7.04 -4.19
CA THR A 43 0.88 6.85 -4.09
C THR A 43 1.64 7.57 -5.20
N VAL A 44 1.14 7.56 -6.44
CA VAL A 44 1.72 8.36 -7.55
C VAL A 44 1.70 9.84 -7.21
N ILE A 45 0.56 10.37 -6.74
CA ILE A 45 0.45 11.77 -6.36
C ILE A 45 1.41 12.10 -5.22
N LEU A 46 1.56 11.21 -4.23
CA LEU A 46 2.52 11.40 -3.13
C LEU A 46 3.97 11.37 -3.59
N ILE A 47 4.34 10.51 -4.55
CA ILE A 47 5.68 10.49 -5.17
C ILE A 47 5.94 11.81 -5.91
N VAL A 48 4.98 12.29 -6.70
CA VAL A 48 5.11 13.56 -7.43
C VAL A 48 5.21 14.74 -6.47
N LEU A 49 4.35 14.81 -5.45
CA LEU A 49 4.39 15.88 -4.44
C LEU A 49 5.67 15.83 -3.62
N SER A 50 6.14 14.65 -3.22
CA SER A 50 7.42 14.48 -2.52
C SER A 50 8.62 14.91 -3.38
N TYR A 51 8.55 14.70 -4.70
CA TYR A 51 9.56 15.18 -5.64
C TYR A 51 9.59 16.72 -5.73
N ILE A 52 8.42 17.35 -5.87
CA ILE A 52 8.27 18.81 -5.98
C ILE A 52 8.70 19.50 -4.68
N LEU A 53 8.26 18.97 -3.54
CA LEU A 53 8.54 19.52 -2.20
C LEU A 53 9.92 19.13 -1.64
N ARG A 54 10.73 18.36 -2.40
CA ARG A 54 12.04 17.82 -1.99
C ARG A 54 12.01 16.95 -0.72
N PHE A 55 10.86 16.39 -0.34
CA PHE A 55 10.70 15.46 0.79
C PHE A 55 11.13 14.02 0.46
N GLY A 56 12.22 13.90 -0.30
CA GLY A 56 12.71 12.63 -0.82
C GLY A 56 12.99 11.59 0.26
N ARG A 57 13.34 12.00 1.49
CA ARG A 57 13.58 11.10 2.62
C ARG A 57 12.30 10.41 3.08
N VAL A 58 11.25 11.18 3.38
CA VAL A 58 9.98 10.65 3.87
C VAL A 58 9.32 9.77 2.81
N GLY A 59 9.27 10.24 1.55
CA GLY A 59 8.71 9.44 0.46
C GLY A 59 9.46 8.13 0.20
N SER A 60 10.79 8.11 0.38
CA SER A 60 11.58 6.87 0.22
C SER A 60 11.32 5.88 1.35
N VAL A 61 11.14 6.37 2.59
CA VAL A 61 10.81 5.52 3.75
C VAL A 61 9.44 4.89 3.55
N VAL A 62 8.44 5.68 3.13
CA VAL A 62 7.09 5.18 2.81
C VAL A 62 7.15 4.08 1.75
N LEU A 63 7.89 4.31 0.65
CA LEU A 63 8.04 3.33 -0.41
C LEU A 63 8.68 2.02 0.08
N ALA A 64 9.77 2.12 0.84
CA ALA A 64 10.48 0.95 1.35
C ALA A 64 9.63 0.10 2.31
N ILE A 65 8.83 0.74 3.16
CA ILE A 65 7.91 0.06 4.08
C ILE A 65 6.83 -0.71 3.29
N HIS A 66 6.29 -0.10 2.23
CA HIS A 66 5.28 -0.75 1.40
C HIS A 66 5.85 -1.96 0.65
N ASP A 67 6.99 -1.78 -0.01
CA ASP A 67 7.65 -2.83 -0.81
C ASP A 67 8.08 -4.03 0.06
N ALA A 68 8.60 -3.77 1.26
CA ALA A 68 9.04 -4.82 2.17
C ALA A 68 7.92 -5.79 2.56
N SER A 69 6.69 -5.29 2.80
CA SER A 69 5.54 -6.16 3.12
C SER A 69 5.02 -6.94 1.91
N ASP A 70 5.13 -6.37 0.70
CA ASP A 70 4.58 -6.99 -0.51
C ASP A 70 5.42 -8.19 -0.96
N VAL A 71 6.73 -8.19 -0.69
CA VAL A 71 7.60 -9.36 -0.90
C VAL A 71 7.06 -10.60 -0.17
N PHE A 72 6.62 -10.47 1.08
CA PHE A 72 6.08 -11.62 1.84
C PHE A 72 4.76 -12.14 1.24
N LEU A 73 3.94 -11.26 0.70
CA LEU A 73 2.69 -11.60 0.04
C LEU A 73 2.96 -12.43 -1.23
N GLU A 74 3.88 -11.97 -2.07
CA GLU A 74 4.25 -12.66 -3.31
C GLU A 74 4.92 -14.02 -3.02
N VAL A 75 5.75 -14.11 -1.98
CA VAL A 75 6.32 -15.40 -1.53
C VAL A 75 5.21 -16.35 -1.06
N GLY A 76 4.19 -15.86 -0.36
CA GLY A 76 3.02 -16.64 0.04
C GLY A 76 2.25 -17.21 -1.16
N LYS A 77 1.97 -16.38 -2.16
CA LYS A 77 1.31 -16.80 -3.41
C LYS A 77 2.13 -17.86 -4.16
N MET A 78 3.42 -17.60 -4.38
CA MET A 78 4.31 -18.53 -5.08
C MET A 78 4.40 -19.89 -4.38
N SER A 79 4.41 -19.87 -3.04
CA SER A 79 4.41 -21.09 -2.24
C SER A 79 3.09 -21.88 -2.35
N LYS A 80 1.93 -21.20 -2.41
CA LYS A 80 0.63 -21.84 -2.68
C LYS A 80 0.61 -22.50 -4.06
N TYR A 81 1.10 -21.81 -5.10
CA TYR A 81 1.19 -22.37 -6.46
C TYR A 81 2.15 -23.57 -6.57
N SER A 82 3.18 -23.60 -5.73
CA SER A 82 4.16 -24.69 -5.72
C SER A 82 3.69 -25.92 -4.92
N GLY A 83 2.48 -25.90 -4.35
CA GLY A 83 1.93 -26.98 -3.53
C GLY A 83 2.58 -27.13 -2.16
N ALA A 84 3.42 -26.18 -1.74
CA ALA A 84 4.13 -26.22 -0.46
C ALA A 84 3.30 -25.56 0.64
N GLU A 85 2.22 -26.23 1.09
CA GLU A 85 1.24 -25.69 2.03
C GLU A 85 1.84 -25.22 3.37
N GLY A 86 2.87 -25.91 3.87
CA GLY A 86 3.59 -25.52 5.09
C GLY A 86 4.37 -24.21 4.93
N VAL A 87 5.02 -24.02 3.78
CA VAL A 87 5.78 -22.79 3.47
C VAL A 87 4.82 -21.64 3.18
N ALA A 88 3.70 -21.91 2.50
CA ALA A 88 2.65 -20.93 2.25
C ALA A 88 2.02 -20.42 3.55
N SER A 89 1.72 -21.33 4.50
CA SER A 89 1.17 -20.96 5.81
C SER A 89 2.17 -20.14 6.64
N PHE A 90 3.45 -20.52 6.62
CA PHE A 90 4.50 -19.76 7.31
C PHE A 90 4.71 -18.37 6.69
N ALA A 91 4.77 -18.28 5.35
CA ALA A 91 4.87 -17.01 4.63
C ALA A 91 3.65 -16.12 4.87
N PHE A 92 2.44 -16.69 4.97
CA PHE A 92 1.23 -15.95 5.31
C PHE A 92 1.31 -15.36 6.73
N ILE A 93 1.73 -16.13 7.73
CA ILE A 93 1.91 -15.61 9.10
C ILE A 93 2.95 -14.48 9.13
N LEU A 94 4.09 -14.65 8.44
CA LEU A 94 5.10 -13.59 8.32
C LEU A 94 4.54 -12.35 7.63
N PHE A 95 3.74 -12.53 6.58
CA PHE A 95 3.05 -11.44 5.90
C PHE A 95 2.13 -10.67 6.86
N VAL A 96 1.27 -11.37 7.64
CA VAL A 96 0.40 -10.74 8.65
C VAL A 96 1.21 -9.95 9.67
N LEU A 97 2.28 -10.54 10.22
CA LEU A 97 3.14 -9.86 11.19
C LEU A 97 3.82 -8.62 10.59
N SER A 98 4.35 -8.75 9.37
CA SER A 98 4.98 -7.64 8.66
C SER A 98 3.99 -6.51 8.41
N TRP A 99 2.73 -6.83 8.07
CA TRP A 99 1.68 -5.85 7.81
C TRP A 99 1.36 -5.00 9.04
N ILE A 100 1.18 -5.64 10.19
CA ILE A 100 0.89 -4.93 11.46
C ILE A 100 2.06 -4.02 11.83
N LEU A 101 3.28 -4.57 11.85
CA LEU A 101 4.45 -3.83 12.32
C LEU A 101 4.79 -2.66 11.40
N LEU A 102 4.84 -2.89 10.09
CA LEU A 102 5.30 -1.91 9.11
C LEU A 102 4.20 -0.89 8.77
N ARG A 103 2.98 -1.35 8.48
CA ARG A 103 1.90 -0.48 7.97
C ARG A 103 0.95 0.02 9.05
N LEU A 104 0.63 -0.78 10.07
CA LEU A 104 -0.33 -0.37 11.11
C LEU A 104 0.32 0.37 12.29
N ILE A 105 1.60 0.09 12.58
CA ILE A 105 2.34 0.73 13.68
C ILE A 105 3.36 1.73 13.12
N TYR A 106 4.38 1.27 12.40
CA TYR A 106 5.48 2.16 12.02
C TYR A 106 5.04 3.31 11.11
N TYR A 107 4.18 3.05 10.12
CA TYR A 107 3.66 4.09 9.24
C TYR A 107 2.93 5.23 10.00
N PRO A 108 1.87 5.00 10.79
CA PRO A 108 1.19 6.11 11.47
C PRO A 108 2.03 6.75 12.57
N PHE A 109 2.79 5.99 13.36
CA PHE A 109 3.55 6.57 14.47
C PHE A 109 4.79 7.33 14.01
N TRP A 110 5.42 6.92 12.91
CA TRP A 110 6.66 7.53 12.42
C TRP A 110 6.43 8.46 11.22
N VAL A 111 5.70 8.02 10.20
CA VAL A 111 5.49 8.81 8.97
C VAL A 111 4.50 9.94 9.19
N LEU A 112 3.33 9.70 9.80
CA LEU A 112 2.36 10.78 10.04
C LEU A 112 2.89 11.79 11.07
N TRP A 113 3.60 11.32 12.09
CA TRP A 113 4.25 12.20 13.06
C TRP A 113 5.35 13.06 12.40
N SER A 114 6.26 12.44 11.65
CA SER A 114 7.34 13.14 10.94
C SER A 114 6.77 14.16 9.95
N THR A 115 5.72 13.79 9.20
CA THR A 115 5.10 14.70 8.23
C THR A 115 4.41 15.88 8.92
N SER A 116 3.76 15.65 10.06
CA SER A 116 3.07 16.71 10.81
C SER A 116 4.05 17.77 11.33
N TYR A 117 5.26 17.38 11.74
CA TYR A 117 6.27 18.29 12.29
C TYR A 117 7.26 18.84 11.24
N GLU A 118 7.76 18.00 10.34
CA GLU A 118 8.84 18.34 9.40
C GLU A 118 8.34 19.22 8.24
N VAL A 119 7.10 19.03 7.79
CA VAL A 119 6.52 19.87 6.73
C VAL A 119 6.21 21.27 7.24
N LEU A 120 5.79 21.42 8.51
CA LEU A 120 5.62 22.73 9.15
C LEU A 120 6.95 23.51 9.30
N LEU A 121 8.08 22.82 9.41
CA LEU A 121 9.41 23.44 9.57
C LEU A 121 10.05 23.88 8.25
N ILE A 122 9.71 23.23 7.13
CA ILE A 122 10.32 23.50 5.81
C ILE A 122 9.45 24.45 4.98
N LEU A 123 8.15 24.50 5.27
CA LEU A 123 7.23 25.44 4.66
C LEU A 123 7.39 26.83 5.30
N ASP A 124 8.38 27.57 4.83
CA ASP A 124 8.63 28.96 5.22
C ASP A 124 7.37 29.79 4.90
N LYS A 125 6.57 30.05 5.94
CA LYS A 125 5.25 30.70 5.86
C LYS A 125 5.32 32.10 5.25
N GLU A 126 6.52 32.68 5.17
CA GLU A 126 6.78 34.00 4.61
C GLU A 126 6.92 34.04 3.09
N LYS A 127 7.32 32.94 2.42
CA LYS A 127 7.72 32.99 1.00
C LYS A 127 6.58 32.71 0.01
N HIS A 128 5.56 31.94 0.41
CA HIS A 128 4.37 31.62 -0.38
C HIS A 128 3.12 31.48 0.52
N PRO A 129 2.40 32.59 0.80
CA PRO A 129 1.35 32.62 1.83
C PRO A 129 0.08 31.81 1.49
N VAL A 130 -0.16 31.52 0.20
CA VAL A 130 -1.37 30.81 -0.28
C VAL A 130 -1.09 29.40 -0.78
N ASP A 131 -0.01 29.18 -1.53
CA ASP A 131 0.26 27.87 -2.14
C ASP A 131 0.82 26.85 -1.13
N GLY A 132 1.63 27.30 -0.18
CA GLY A 132 2.26 26.43 0.81
C GLY A 132 1.26 25.62 1.66
N PRO A 133 0.27 26.26 2.29
CA PRO A 133 -0.73 25.57 3.10
C PRO A 133 -1.52 24.53 2.32
N ILE A 134 -1.84 24.81 1.05
CA ILE A 134 -2.60 23.89 0.19
C ILE A 134 -1.82 22.59 -0.04
N TYR A 135 -0.53 22.68 -0.39
CA TYR A 135 0.30 21.48 -0.57
C TYR A 135 0.44 20.68 0.73
N TYR A 136 0.53 21.34 1.89
CA TYR A 136 0.55 20.66 3.19
C TYR A 136 -0.74 19.87 3.45
N TYR A 137 -1.90 20.51 3.30
CA TYR A 137 -3.19 19.85 3.54
C TYR A 137 -3.41 18.69 2.56
N VAL A 138 -3.13 18.88 1.27
CA VAL A 138 -3.26 17.83 0.26
C VAL A 138 -2.35 16.64 0.59
N PHE A 139 -1.09 16.88 0.94
CA PHE A 139 -0.15 15.81 1.27
C PHE A 139 -0.58 15.04 2.53
N ASN A 140 -1.01 15.75 3.58
CA ASN A 140 -1.44 15.10 4.82
C ASN A 140 -2.74 14.30 4.62
N THR A 141 -3.73 14.86 3.89
CA THR A 141 -4.97 14.15 3.56
C THR A 141 -4.71 12.89 2.73
N LEU A 142 -3.77 12.92 1.79
CA LEU A 142 -3.38 11.74 1.01
C LEU A 142 -2.72 10.65 1.88
N LEU A 143 -1.88 11.02 2.85
CA LEU A 143 -1.29 10.06 3.79
C LEU A 143 -2.34 9.44 4.73
N TYR A 144 -3.31 10.22 5.21
CA TYR A 144 -4.43 9.69 5.97
C TYR A 144 -5.29 8.76 5.12
N CYS A 145 -5.57 9.13 3.86
CA CYS A 145 -6.28 8.27 2.92
C CYS A 145 -5.56 6.92 2.75
N LEU A 146 -4.24 6.93 2.58
CA LEU A 146 -3.43 5.71 2.56
C LEU A 146 -3.60 4.85 3.81
N LEU A 147 -3.57 5.48 5.00
CA LEU A 147 -3.77 4.77 6.26
C LEU A 147 -5.14 4.08 6.30
N PHE A 148 -6.21 4.76 5.88
CA PHE A 148 -7.55 4.16 5.81
C PHE A 148 -7.57 2.92 4.90
N LEU A 149 -6.89 2.97 3.76
CA LEU A 149 -6.76 1.82 2.87
C LEU A 149 -5.97 0.68 3.51
N HIS A 150 -4.91 0.97 4.28
CA HIS A 150 -4.18 -0.07 5.02
C HIS A 150 -5.03 -0.74 6.11
N VAL A 151 -5.88 0.02 6.78
CA VAL A 151 -6.85 -0.53 7.76
C VAL A 151 -7.89 -1.38 7.05
N TYR A 152 -8.39 -0.96 5.89
CA TYR A 152 -9.33 -1.76 5.09
C TYR A 152 -8.73 -3.13 4.72
N TRP A 153 -7.53 -3.15 4.16
CA TRP A 153 -6.86 -4.40 3.82
C TRP A 153 -6.48 -5.22 5.04
N TRP A 154 -6.15 -4.60 6.18
CA TRP A 154 -5.94 -5.30 7.43
C TRP A 154 -7.18 -6.12 7.84
N VAL A 155 -8.38 -5.56 7.68
CA VAL A 155 -9.63 -6.30 7.95
C VAL A 155 -9.76 -7.52 7.05
N LEU A 156 -9.46 -7.40 5.74
CA LEU A 156 -9.51 -8.54 4.81
C LEU A 156 -8.47 -9.62 5.17
N ILE A 157 -7.25 -9.22 5.52
CA ILE A 157 -6.19 -10.14 5.93
C ILE A 157 -6.56 -10.86 7.22
N TYR A 158 -7.17 -10.15 8.18
CA TYR A 158 -7.66 -10.74 9.42
C TYR A 158 -8.80 -11.74 9.17
N GLN A 159 -9.73 -11.44 8.26
CA GLN A 159 -10.78 -12.38 7.87
C GLN A 159 -10.20 -13.66 7.24
N MET A 160 -9.19 -13.54 6.38
CA MET A 160 -8.47 -14.70 5.84
C MET A 160 -7.78 -15.52 6.93
N LEU A 161 -7.10 -14.85 7.87
CA LEU A 161 -6.46 -15.50 9.01
C LEU A 161 -7.49 -16.25 9.89
N ALA A 162 -8.63 -15.62 10.17
CA ALA A 162 -9.70 -16.24 10.93
C ALA A 162 -10.26 -17.50 10.23
N LYS A 163 -10.51 -17.42 8.91
CA LYS A 163 -10.92 -18.59 8.10
C LYS A 163 -9.87 -19.70 8.13
N GLN A 164 -8.57 -19.37 7.99
CA GLN A 164 -7.48 -20.36 8.02
C GLN A 164 -7.36 -21.05 9.39
N ILE A 165 -7.55 -20.32 10.49
CA ILE A 165 -7.57 -20.89 11.84
C ILE A 165 -8.77 -21.82 12.02
N GLN A 166 -9.96 -21.41 11.56
CA GLN A 166 -11.18 -22.21 11.64
C GLN A 166 -11.09 -23.49 10.78
N ALA A 167 -10.39 -23.42 9.65
CA ALA A 167 -10.12 -24.55 8.75
C ALA A 167 -8.95 -25.47 9.22
N ARG A 168 -8.50 -25.36 10.48
CA ARG A 168 -7.38 -26.14 11.05
C ARG A 168 -6.09 -26.08 10.22
N GLY A 169 -5.79 -24.92 9.62
CA GLY A 169 -4.53 -24.70 8.90
C GLY A 169 -4.55 -25.06 7.41
N HIS A 170 -5.69 -25.51 6.86
CA HIS A 170 -5.86 -25.50 5.40
C HIS A 170 -5.95 -24.05 4.91
N LEU A 171 -5.13 -23.70 3.93
CA LEU A 171 -5.20 -22.42 3.23
C LEU A 171 -6.52 -22.37 2.45
N SER A 172 -7.56 -21.80 3.06
CA SER A 172 -8.83 -21.56 2.37
C SER A 172 -8.64 -20.60 1.19
N ASP A 173 -9.54 -20.66 0.22
CA ASP A 173 -9.50 -19.73 -0.90
C ASP A 173 -9.76 -18.28 -0.49
N ASP A 174 -9.25 -17.38 -1.33
CA ASP A 174 -9.27 -15.94 -1.13
C ASP A 174 -10.71 -15.46 -0.94
N VAL A 175 -11.01 -14.81 0.19
CA VAL A 175 -12.36 -14.29 0.51
C VAL A 175 -12.86 -13.30 -0.55
N ARG A 176 -11.94 -12.71 -1.32
CA ARG A 176 -12.24 -11.81 -2.43
C ARG A 176 -12.74 -12.55 -3.69
N SER A 177 -12.65 -13.88 -3.73
CA SER A 177 -13.22 -14.72 -4.80
C SER A 177 -14.62 -15.24 -4.46
N ASP A 178 -14.98 -15.34 -3.18
CA ASP A 178 -16.31 -15.83 -2.76
C ASP A 178 -17.45 -14.91 -3.26
N SER A 179 -17.19 -13.60 -3.46
CA SER A 179 -18.21 -12.67 -3.99
C SER A 179 -18.44 -12.77 -5.50
N GLU A 180 -17.69 -13.62 -6.22
CA GLU A 180 -17.84 -13.81 -7.67
C GLU A 180 -18.63 -15.09 -8.02
N GLY A 181 -19.08 -15.86 -7.02
CA GLY A 181 -19.71 -17.19 -7.24
C GLY A 181 -21.19 -17.30 -6.87
N GLU A 182 -21.85 -16.27 -6.33
CA GLU A 182 -23.26 -16.36 -5.90
C GLU A 182 -24.29 -15.94 -6.98
N ASP A 183 -23.88 -15.60 -8.20
CA ASP A 183 -24.78 -15.11 -9.27
C ASP A 183 -24.95 -16.06 -10.48
N GLU A 184 -24.72 -17.38 -10.36
CA GLU A 184 -24.90 -18.33 -11.49
C GLU A 184 -25.70 -19.62 -11.20
N HIS A 185 -26.58 -19.65 -10.20
CA HIS A 185 -27.49 -20.81 -10.02
C HIS A 185 -28.92 -20.44 -9.63
N GLU A 186 -29.60 -19.68 -10.47
CA GLU A 186 -31.07 -19.74 -10.62
C GLU A 186 -31.43 -19.57 -12.10
N ASP A 187 -31.56 -20.70 -12.81
CA ASP A 187 -32.52 -20.96 -13.90
C ASP A 187 -32.48 -22.45 -14.33
#